data_AF-A0A446B3A3-F1
#
_entry.id   AF-A0A446B3A3-F1
#
_cell.length_a   1.000
_cell.length_b   1.000
_cell.length_c   1.000
_cell.angle_alpha   90.00
_cell.angle_beta   90.00
_cell.angle_gamma   90.00
#
_symmetry.space_group_name_H-M   'P 1'
#
loop_
_entity.id
_entity.type
_entity.pdbx_description
1 polymer ?
#
loop_
_entity_poly.entity_id
_entity_poly.type
_entity_poly.pdbx_seq_one_letter_code
_entity_poly.pdbx_strand_id
1 'polypeptide(L)'
;MREAQAEFNTYIRLRDAGQPCISCDSLPSDYDLITGSRWDAGHYRSVGACPELRFEPLNVHRQCVKCNRNLSGNAVEYRIRLVQRIGVDRVAWLEGPHQACKHTIDDLKAIKAEYRAKIKQLKDAAA
;
A
#
# COMPACT_ATOMS: atom_id res chain seq x y z
N MET A 1 13.41 -9.48 3.91
CA MET A 1 12.50 -8.31 4.03
C MET A 1 12.22 -7.66 2.67
N ARG A 2 13.25 -7.27 1.91
CA ARG A 2 13.09 -6.63 0.59
C ARG A 2 12.19 -7.39 -0.38
N GLU A 3 12.33 -8.71 -0.45
CA GLU A 3 11.49 -9.55 -1.32
C GLU A 3 10.03 -9.57 -0.90
N ALA A 4 9.75 -9.74 0.41
CA ALA A 4 8.40 -9.69 0.94
C ALA A 4 7.72 -8.33 0.67
N GLN A 5 8.47 -7.24 0.82
CA GLN A 5 8.00 -5.89 0.47
C GLN A 5 7.69 -5.75 -1.02
N ALA A 6 8.51 -6.33 -1.90
CA ALA A 6 8.29 -6.27 -3.34
C ALA A 6 7.00 -6.99 -3.76
N GLU A 7 6.73 -8.17 -3.19
CA GLU A 7 5.48 -8.91 -3.45
C GLU A 7 4.29 -8.16 -2.86
N PHE A 8 4.38 -7.68 -1.61
CA PHE A 8 3.32 -6.89 -0.99
C PHE A 8 2.98 -5.63 -1.80
N ASN A 9 3.99 -4.85 -2.20
CA ASN A 9 3.78 -3.64 -3.00
C ASN A 9 3.17 -3.95 -4.37
N THR A 10 3.51 -5.12 -4.95
CA THR A 10 2.90 -5.57 -6.21
C THR A 10 1.45 -5.95 -6.01
N TYR A 11 1.13 -6.68 -4.94
CA TYR A 11 -0.25 -6.96 -4.55
C TYR A 11 -1.08 -5.69 -4.37
N ILE A 12 -0.60 -4.70 -3.61
CA ILE A 12 -1.35 -3.44 -3.39
C ILE A 12 -1.64 -2.72 -4.70
N ARG A 13 -0.65 -2.61 -5.59
CA ARG A 13 -0.83 -1.95 -6.91
C ARG A 13 -1.84 -2.69 -7.79
N LEU A 14 -1.88 -4.02 -7.72
CA LEU A 14 -2.84 -4.84 -8.46
C LEU A 14 -4.24 -4.80 -7.84
N ARG A 15 -4.35 -4.90 -6.51
CA ARG A 15 -5.62 -4.81 -5.76
C ARG A 15 -6.33 -3.49 -6.04
N ASP A 16 -5.58 -2.40 -6.07
CA ASP A 16 -6.10 -1.05 -6.30
C ASP A 16 -5.98 -0.62 -7.77
N ALA A 17 -5.78 -1.57 -8.69
CA ALA A 17 -5.78 -1.28 -10.12
C ALA A 17 -7.11 -0.62 -10.52
N GLY A 18 -7.03 0.41 -11.37
CA GLY A 18 -8.19 1.22 -11.76
C GLY A 18 -8.66 2.26 -10.73
N GLN A 19 -8.23 2.17 -9.46
CA GLN A 19 -8.56 3.19 -8.47
C GLN A 19 -7.69 4.45 -8.64
N PRO A 20 -8.24 5.64 -8.37
CA PRO A 20 -7.47 6.87 -8.37
C PRO A 20 -6.51 6.93 -7.17
N CYS A 21 -5.54 7.85 -7.24
CA CYS A 21 -4.59 8.09 -6.17
C CYS A 21 -5.29 8.36 -4.84
N ILE A 22 -4.93 7.59 -3.80
CA ILE A 22 -5.49 7.73 -2.44
C ILE A 22 -5.33 9.13 -1.82
N SER A 23 -4.48 10.01 -2.36
CA SER A 23 -4.23 11.33 -1.79
C SER A 23 -4.59 12.52 -2.68
N CYS A 24 -5.00 12.31 -3.93
CA CYS A 24 -5.34 13.45 -4.79
C CYS A 24 -6.32 13.12 -5.91
N ASP A 25 -6.90 11.93 -5.89
CA ASP A 25 -7.85 11.41 -6.88
C ASP A 25 -7.36 11.39 -8.34
N SER A 26 -6.08 11.70 -8.58
CA SER A 26 -5.52 11.69 -9.92
C SER A 26 -5.36 10.26 -10.44
N LEU A 27 -5.48 10.12 -11.76
CA LEU A 27 -5.26 8.88 -12.50
C LEU A 27 -4.08 9.06 -13.48
N PRO A 28 -2.85 9.28 -12.99
CA PRO A 28 -1.70 9.39 -13.88
C PRO A 28 -1.53 8.10 -14.69
N SER A 29 -1.27 8.29 -15.98
CA SER A 29 -0.95 7.21 -16.90
C SER A 29 0.56 6.97 -16.91
N ASP A 30 0.95 5.70 -17.08
CA ASP A 30 2.34 5.31 -17.29
C ASP A 30 2.72 5.34 -18.79
N TYR A 31 1.80 5.74 -19.69
CA TYR A 31 1.96 5.70 -21.16
C TYR A 31 3.18 6.48 -21.68
N ASP A 32 3.57 7.56 -21.00
CA ASP A 32 4.69 8.42 -21.40
C ASP A 32 6.03 8.06 -20.74
N LEU A 33 6.07 7.03 -19.89
CA LEU A 33 7.28 6.62 -19.18
C LEU A 33 8.13 5.66 -20.00
N ILE A 34 9.39 6.04 -20.24
CA ILE A 34 10.41 5.15 -20.82
C ILE A 34 10.83 4.08 -19.79
N THR A 35 10.92 4.46 -18.51
CA THR A 35 11.20 3.54 -17.39
C THR A 35 10.46 3.96 -16.12
N GLY A 36 10.15 3.00 -15.25
CA GLY A 36 9.52 3.24 -13.95
C GLY A 36 7.99 3.09 -13.96
N SER A 37 7.34 3.64 -12.93
CA SER A 37 5.87 3.72 -12.83
C SER A 37 5.51 5.02 -12.12
N ARG A 38 4.38 5.63 -12.50
CA ARG A 38 3.79 6.78 -11.77
C ARG A 38 3.10 6.33 -10.48
N TRP A 39 3.04 5.03 -10.20
CA TRP A 39 2.30 4.43 -9.10
C TRP A 39 3.21 3.68 -8.11
N ASP A 40 3.03 4.01 -6.83
CA ASP A 40 3.64 3.34 -5.70
C ASP A 40 2.55 2.67 -4.81
N ALA A 41 2.99 1.79 -3.91
CA ALA A 41 2.22 1.35 -2.75
C ALA A 41 2.59 2.26 -1.57
N GLY A 42 1.77 3.27 -1.32
CA GLY A 42 2.02 4.31 -0.32
C GLY A 42 1.45 3.96 1.06
N HIS A 43 2.27 4.08 2.10
CA HIS A 43 1.90 3.85 3.49
C HIS A 43 1.25 5.09 4.11
N TYR A 44 0.09 4.93 4.74
CA TYR A 44 -0.55 5.99 5.53
C TYR A 44 0.27 6.28 6.81
N ARG A 45 0.45 5.25 7.66
CA ARG A 45 1.38 5.25 8.78
C ARG A 45 2.72 4.77 8.29
N SER A 46 3.73 5.65 8.36
CA SER A 46 5.05 5.34 7.84
C SER A 46 5.67 4.12 8.54
N VAL A 47 6.48 3.39 7.78
CA VAL A 47 7.20 2.21 8.26
C VAL A 47 8.14 2.51 9.44
N GLY A 48 8.65 3.75 9.53
CA GLY A 48 9.49 4.18 10.65
C GLY A 48 8.69 4.47 11.92
N ALA A 49 7.45 4.95 11.79
CA ALA A 49 6.59 5.26 12.93
C ALA A 49 5.83 4.04 13.45
N CYS A 50 5.35 3.19 12.54
CA CYS A 50 4.54 2.00 12.84
C CYS A 50 5.06 0.80 12.03
N PRO A 51 6.22 0.22 12.40
CA PRO A 51 6.78 -0.95 11.70
C PRO A 51 5.84 -2.16 11.69
N GLU A 52 4.97 -2.29 12.70
CA GLU A 52 3.94 -3.32 12.83
C GLU A 52 2.85 -3.24 11.76
N LEU A 53 2.63 -2.07 11.17
CA LEU A 53 1.68 -1.86 10.08
C LEU A 53 2.34 -1.95 8.69
N ARG A 54 3.62 -2.38 8.59
CA ARG A 54 4.37 -2.40 7.32
C ARG A 54 3.69 -3.24 6.24
N PHE A 55 3.13 -4.38 6.62
CA PHE A 55 2.48 -5.35 5.72
C PHE A 55 0.96 -5.43 5.92
N GLU A 56 0.37 -4.42 6.57
CA GLU A 56 -1.08 -4.31 6.78
C GLU A 56 -1.74 -3.69 5.53
N PRO A 57 -2.57 -4.43 4.77
CA PRO A 57 -3.21 -3.90 3.57
C PRO A 57 -4.13 -2.69 3.78
N LEU A 58 -4.69 -2.49 4.99
CA LEU A 58 -5.48 -1.31 5.32
C LEU A 58 -4.62 -0.05 5.51
N ASN A 59 -3.34 -0.21 5.80
CA ASN A 59 -2.40 0.89 5.96
C ASN A 59 -1.76 1.33 4.62
N VAL A 60 -1.97 0.56 3.54
CA VAL A 60 -1.22 0.74 2.30
C VAL A 60 -2.15 0.68 1.09
N HIS A 61 -2.09 1.73 0.28
CA HIS A 61 -2.92 1.89 -0.90
C HIS A 61 -2.10 2.40 -2.08
N ARG A 62 -2.64 2.21 -3.27
CA ARG A 62 -2.06 2.78 -4.48
C ARG A 62 -2.04 4.31 -4.42
N GLN A 63 -0.86 4.88 -4.56
CA GLN A 63 -0.59 6.31 -4.47
C GLN A 63 0.30 6.74 -5.62
N CYS A 64 0.06 7.93 -6.19
CA CYS A 64 0.94 8.45 -7.23
C CYS A 64 2.30 8.86 -6.66
N VAL A 65 3.36 8.74 -7.46
CA VAL A 65 4.74 9.10 -7.08
C VAL A 65 4.83 10.54 -6.58
N LYS A 66 4.09 11.48 -7.17
CA LYS A 66 4.04 12.88 -6.73
C LYS A 66 3.59 12.98 -5.27
N CYS A 67 2.47 12.34 -4.90
CA CYS A 67 1.96 12.40 -3.53
C CYS A 67 2.84 11.59 -2.58
N ASN A 68 3.25 10.39 -2.97
CA ASN A 68 4.01 9.50 -2.10
C ASN A 68 5.42 10.05 -1.83
N ARG A 69 6.19 10.34 -2.88
CA ARG A 69 7.61 10.70 -2.76
C ARG A 69 7.83 12.19 -2.57
N ASN A 70 7.17 13.03 -3.37
CA ASN A 70 7.45 14.48 -3.38
C ASN A 70 6.71 15.24 -2.28
N LEU A 71 5.55 14.74 -1.84
CA LEU A 71 4.73 15.35 -0.79
C LEU A 71 4.74 14.54 0.52
N SER A 72 5.75 13.70 0.72
CA SER A 72 5.94 12.90 1.94
C SER A 72 4.68 12.11 2.35
N GLY A 73 4.08 11.39 1.40
CA GLY A 73 2.85 10.61 1.61
C GLY A 73 1.56 11.43 1.59
N ASN A 74 1.62 12.76 1.49
CA ASN A 74 0.47 13.67 1.46
C ASN A 74 -0.60 13.31 2.52
N ALA A 75 -0.16 13.12 3.77
CA ALA A 75 -0.90 12.39 4.80
C ALA A 75 -2.28 12.97 5.14
N VAL A 76 -2.44 14.30 5.11
CA VAL A 76 -3.74 14.95 5.38
C VAL A 76 -4.77 14.56 4.34
N GLU A 77 -4.43 14.72 3.06
CA GLU A 77 -5.29 14.35 1.95
C GLU A 77 -5.51 12.84 1.85
N TYR A 78 -4.49 12.06 2.23
CA TYR A 78 -4.59 10.60 2.36
C TYR A 78 -5.66 10.24 3.39
N ARG A 79 -5.59 10.80 4.60
CA ARG A 79 -6.52 10.49 5.70
C ARG A 79 -7.97 10.77 5.32
N ILE A 80 -8.25 11.92 4.70
CA ILE A 80 -9.60 12.33 4.29
C ILE A 80 -10.24 11.25 3.40
N ARG A 81 -9.50 10.79 2.39
CA ARG A 81 -9.98 9.76 1.45
C ARG A 81 -9.95 8.37 2.04
N LEU A 82 -9.01 8.10 2.95
CA LEU A 82 -8.95 6.83 3.66
C LEU A 82 -10.22 6.60 4.48
N VAL A 83 -10.71 7.62 5.20
CA VAL A 83 -12.00 7.57 5.91
C VAL A 83 -13.14 7.22 4.96
N GLN A 84 -13.15 7.76 3.75
CA GLN A 84 -14.17 7.44 2.74
C GLN A 84 -14.06 5.99 2.23
N ARG A 85 -12.84 5.44 2.11
CA ARG A 85 -12.63 4.08 1.58
C ARG A 85 -12.87 2.97 2.60
N ILE A 86 -12.44 3.16 3.84
CA ILE A 86 -12.45 2.09 4.85
C ILE A 86 -13.31 2.42 6.08
N GLY A 87 -13.89 3.62 6.15
CA GLY A 87 -14.70 4.06 7.27
C GLY A 87 -13.87 4.62 8.44
N VAL A 88 -14.51 5.43 9.27
CA VAL A 88 -13.84 6.12 10.39
C VAL A 88 -13.28 5.16 11.43
N ASP A 89 -13.98 4.05 11.70
CA ASP A 89 -13.56 3.09 12.74
C ASP A 89 -12.24 2.40 12.37
N ARG A 90 -12.07 2.02 11.11
CA ARG A 90 -10.82 1.40 10.64
C ARG A 90 -9.68 2.40 10.60
N VAL A 91 -9.95 3.66 10.28
CA VAL A 91 -8.95 4.72 10.38
C VAL A 91 -8.54 4.95 11.82
N ALA A 92 -9.50 5.02 12.75
CA ALA A 92 -9.22 5.15 14.16
C ALA A 92 -8.40 3.97 14.70
N TRP A 93 -8.67 2.75 14.23
CA TRP A 93 -7.85 1.58 14.54
C TRP A 93 -6.41 1.73 14.02
N LEU A 94 -6.20 2.17 12.78
CA LEU A 94 -4.86 2.42 12.22
C LEU A 94 -4.09 3.51 12.98
N GLU A 95 -4.79 4.52 13.48
CA GLU A 95 -4.22 5.62 14.26
C GLU A 95 -4.02 5.27 15.74
N GLY A 96 -4.63 4.17 16.19
CA GLY A 96 -4.54 3.66 17.54
C GLY A 96 -3.20 2.97 17.84
N PRO A 97 -3.03 2.51 19.09
CA PRO A 97 -1.85 1.77 19.50
C PRO A 97 -1.86 0.36 18.90
N HIS A 98 -0.69 -0.08 18.43
CA HIS A 98 -0.49 -1.42 17.91
C HIS A 98 0.65 -2.12 18.66
N GLN A 99 0.56 -3.44 18.78
CA GLN A 99 1.62 -4.21 19.41
C GLN A 99 2.87 -4.21 18.52
N ALA A 100 4.03 -3.95 19.13
CA ALA A 100 5.30 -3.98 18.42
C ALA A 100 5.49 -5.35 17.73
N CYS A 101 5.59 -5.36 16.41
CA CYS A 101 5.83 -6.55 15.62
C CYS A 101 7.28 -6.59 15.14
N LYS A 102 7.99 -7.67 15.45
CA LYS A 102 9.30 -7.96 14.89
C LYS A 102 9.18 -9.15 13.95
N HIS A 103 9.20 -8.89 12.65
CA HIS A 103 9.16 -9.95 11.65
C HIS A 103 10.45 -10.78 11.70
N THR A 104 10.30 -12.06 12.01
CA THR A 104 11.34 -13.07 11.86
C THR A 104 11.57 -13.38 10.39
N ILE A 105 12.64 -14.14 10.08
CA ILE A 105 12.91 -14.57 8.70
C ILE A 105 11.77 -15.45 8.17
N ASP A 106 11.20 -16.30 9.01
CA ASP A 106 10.12 -17.20 8.61
C ASP A 106 8.81 -16.45 8.40
N ASP A 107 8.52 -15.41 9.21
CA ASP A 107 7.40 -14.51 8.95
C ASP A 107 7.53 -13.85 7.57
N LEU A 108 8.74 -13.38 7.22
CA LEU A 108 8.99 -12.74 5.92
C LEU A 108 8.83 -13.71 4.76
N LYS A 109 9.18 -14.99 4.94
CA LYS A 109 8.92 -16.04 3.93
C LYS A 109 7.42 -16.31 3.80
N ALA A 110 6.70 -16.38 4.91
CA ALA A 110 5.25 -16.57 4.93
C ALA A 110 4.53 -15.42 4.23
N ILE A 111 4.86 -14.17 4.58
CA ILE A 111 4.32 -12.94 3.95
C ILE A 111 4.57 -12.96 2.43
N LYS A 112 5.80 -13.31 2.01
CA LYS A 112 6.15 -13.42 0.58
C LYS A 112 5.27 -14.45 -0.12
N ALA A 113 5.08 -15.63 0.48
CA ALA A 113 4.27 -16.70 -0.09
C ALA A 113 2.78 -16.32 -0.17
N GLU A 114 2.25 -15.70 0.89
CA GLU A 114 0.87 -15.22 0.97
C GLU A 114 0.57 -14.21 -0.15
N TYR A 115 1.40 -13.17 -0.29
CA TYR A 115 1.14 -12.14 -1.30
C TYR A 115 1.36 -12.64 -2.72
N ARG A 116 2.27 -13.60 -2.94
CA ARG A 116 2.36 -14.30 -4.24
C ARG A 116 1.08 -15.05 -4.59
N ALA A 117 0.50 -15.77 -3.63
CA ALA A 117 -0.75 -16.49 -3.83
C ALA A 117 -1.90 -15.50 -4.14
N LYS A 118 -1.99 -14.39 -3.40
CA LYS A 118 -2.98 -13.33 -3.65
C LYS A 118 -2.81 -12.67 -5.02
N ILE A 119 -1.56 -12.38 -5.45
CA ILE A 119 -1.28 -11.85 -6.79
C ILE A 119 -1.76 -12.82 -7.87
N LYS A 120 -1.49 -14.12 -7.70
CA LYS A 120 -1.95 -15.14 -8.64
C LYS A 120 -3.48 -15.15 -8.74
N GLN A 121 -4.17 -15.18 -7.60
CA GLN A 121 -5.64 -15.12 -7.56
C GLN A 121 -6.21 -13.88 -8.26
N LEU A 122 -5.61 -12.69 -8.05
CA LEU A 122 -6.04 -11.46 -8.72
C LEU A 122 -5.85 -11.52 -10.24
N LYS A 123 -4.76 -12.13 -10.71
CA LYS A 123 -4.51 -12.28 -12.16
C LYS A 123 -5.45 -13.30 -12.78
N ASP A 124 -5.67 -14.42 -12.11
CA ASP A 124 -6.57 -15.48 -12.58
C ASP A 124 -8.02 -14.98 -12.64
N ALA A 125 -8.44 -14.13 -11.70
CA ALA A 125 -9.77 -13.51 -11.71
C ALA A 125 -9.97 -12.40 -12.77
N ALA A 126 -8.88 -11.88 -13.33
CA ALA A 126 -8.90 -10.85 -14.37
C ALA A 126 -8.74 -11.43 -15.80
N ALA A 127 -8.51 -12.74 -15.91
CA ALA A 127 -8.40 -13.49 -17.16
C ALA A 127 -9.76 -14.08 -17.57
#